data_AF-A0A6G0ED27-F1
#
_entry.id   AF-A0A6G0ED27-F1
#
_cell.length_a   1.000
_cell.length_b   1.000
_cell.length_c   1.000
_cell.angle_alpha   90.00
_cell.angle_beta   90.00
_cell.angle_gamma   90.00
#
_symmetry.space_group_name_H-M   'P 1'
#
loop_
_entity.id
_entity.type
_entity.pdbx_description
1 polymer ?
#
loop_
_entity_poly.entity_id
_entity_poly.type
_entity_poly.pdbx_seq_one_letter_code
_entity_poly.pdbx_strand_id
1 'polypeptide(L)'
;MALIDTVMATVHLLVGGLWTGSVLFFALAVLPTARAGNIRAAAFESIISRLTMGSRVSALLMFVTGGHLAGTRYTVGSLFGSGRGHLVLTMLALWLVLTGLVEVGRSRAVDGLVEKKVRTPAENAAPFYLGAALVAVLLLLDAGLLLN
;
A
#
# COMPACT_ATOMS: atom_id res chain seq x y z
N MET A 1 -3.96 -22.64 -18.99
CA MET A 1 -4.59 -21.30 -18.94
C MET A 1 -5.25 -21.08 -17.59
N ALA A 2 -6.37 -21.77 -17.27
CA ALA A 2 -7.13 -21.55 -16.04
C ALA A 2 -6.33 -21.62 -14.71
N LEU A 3 -5.36 -22.53 -14.58
CA LEU A 3 -4.54 -22.62 -13.37
C LEU A 3 -3.69 -21.37 -13.13
N ILE A 4 -3.02 -20.86 -14.17
CA ILE A 4 -2.15 -19.68 -14.06
C ILE A 4 -2.99 -18.46 -13.70
N ASP A 5 -4.13 -18.26 -14.35
CA ASP A 5 -5.03 -17.14 -14.06
C ASP A 5 -5.56 -17.19 -12.62
N THR A 6 -5.86 -18.40 -12.12
CA THR A 6 -6.29 -18.62 -10.74
C THR A 6 -5.17 -18.30 -9.75
N VAL A 7 -3.94 -18.77 -10.01
CA VAL A 7 -2.77 -18.46 -9.18
C VAL A 7 -2.52 -16.95 -9.15
N MET A 8 -2.52 -16.30 -10.32
CA MET A 8 -2.29 -14.85 -10.42
C MET A 8 -3.37 -14.06 -9.68
N ALA A 9 -4.65 -14.41 -9.84
CA ALA A 9 -5.74 -13.77 -9.11
C ALA A 9 -5.63 -13.99 -7.60
N THR A 10 -5.31 -15.21 -7.17
CA THR A 10 -5.18 -15.54 -5.74
C THR A 10 -4.02 -14.77 -5.12
N VAL A 11 -2.86 -14.75 -5.76
CA VAL A 11 -1.69 -13.99 -5.28
C VAL A 11 -2.00 -12.49 -5.27
N HIS A 12 -2.66 -11.96 -6.30
CA HIS A 12 -3.02 -10.54 -6.37
C HIS A 12 -3.91 -10.12 -5.19
N LEU A 13 -4.96 -10.90 -4.91
CA LEU A 13 -5.89 -10.64 -3.81
C LEU A 13 -5.20 -10.76 -2.44
N LEU A 14 -4.41 -11.82 -2.24
CA LEU A 14 -3.69 -12.03 -0.99
C LEU A 14 -2.67 -10.92 -0.72
N VAL A 15 -1.86 -10.57 -1.72
CA VAL A 15 -0.85 -9.50 -1.58
C VAL A 15 -1.53 -8.15 -1.40
N GLY A 16 -2.56 -7.84 -2.20
CA GLY A 16 -3.30 -6.58 -2.10
C GLY A 16 -3.95 -6.41 -0.73
N GLY A 17 -4.62 -7.45 -0.22
CA GLY A 17 -5.24 -7.45 1.11
C GLY A 17 -4.22 -7.35 2.24
N LEU A 18 -3.15 -8.15 2.21
CA LEU A 18 -2.11 -8.11 3.24
C LEU A 18 -1.40 -6.76 3.27
N TRP A 19 -1.12 -6.19 2.09
CA TRP A 19 -0.41 -4.93 1.99
C TRP A 19 -1.25 -3.75 2.49
N THR A 20 -2.48 -3.58 1.97
CA THR A 20 -3.39 -2.53 2.43
C THR A 20 -3.70 -2.68 3.92
N GLY A 21 -3.93 -3.91 4.39
CA GLY A 21 -4.12 -4.22 5.82
C GLY A 21 -2.90 -3.85 6.68
N SER A 22 -1.67 -4.09 6.20
CA SER A 22 -0.45 -3.73 6.91
C SER A 22 -0.28 -2.21 7.03
N VAL A 23 -0.62 -1.46 5.97
CA VAL A 23 -0.59 0.01 6.00
C VAL A 23 -1.65 0.56 6.96
N LEU A 24 -2.86 0.01 6.93
CA LEU A 24 -3.93 0.38 7.86
C LEU A 24 -3.54 0.10 9.31
N PHE A 25 -3.02 -1.09 9.61
CA PHE A 25 -2.52 -1.44 10.94
C PHE A 25 -1.42 -0.49 11.40
N PHE A 26 -0.46 -0.16 10.52
CA PHE A 26 0.59 0.78 10.85
C PHE A 26 0.02 2.17 11.18
N ALA A 27 -0.82 2.72 10.31
CA ALA A 27 -1.35 4.07 10.47
C ALA A 27 -2.31 4.22 11.66
N LEU A 28 -3.08 3.18 11.98
CA LEU A 28 -4.12 3.24 13.01
C LEU A 28 -3.67 2.71 14.38
N ALA A 29 -2.67 1.82 14.44
CA ALA A 29 -2.20 1.25 15.70
C ALA A 29 -0.75 1.66 16.03
N VAL A 30 0.18 1.47 15.10
CA VAL A 30 1.61 1.70 15.36
C VAL A 30 1.93 3.18 15.46
N LEU A 31 1.48 3.97 14.48
CA LEU A 31 1.76 5.40 14.39
C LEU A 31 1.23 6.19 15.60
N PRO A 32 -0.02 6.02 16.08
CA PRO A 32 -0.49 6.71 17.28
C PRO A 32 0.32 6.32 18.53
N THR A 33 0.70 5.05 18.65
CA THR A 33 1.56 4.57 19.74
C THR A 33 2.94 5.25 19.70
N ALA A 34 3.49 5.45 18.50
CA ALA A 34 4.75 6.17 18.30
C ALA A 34 4.66 7.67 18.63
N ARG A 35 3.58 8.32 18.20
CA ARG A 35 3.28 9.73 18.51
C ARG A 35 3.10 9.96 20.01
N ALA A 36 2.50 9.01 20.73
CA ALA A 36 2.42 9.03 22.19
C ALA A 36 3.79 8.83 22.87
N GLY A 37 4.82 8.38 22.15
CA GLY A 37 6.14 8.04 22.69
C GLY A 37 6.18 6.70 23.42
N ASN A 38 5.17 5.84 23.20
CA ASN A 38 5.02 4.55 23.87
C ASN A 38 5.71 3.41 23.11
N ILE A 39 6.63 3.73 22.20
CA ILE A 39 7.44 2.75 21.46
C ILE A 39 8.90 3.20 21.48
N ARG A 40 9.82 2.25 21.58
CA ARG A 40 11.27 2.52 21.50
C ARG A 40 11.64 2.90 20.07
N ALA A 41 12.56 3.86 19.91
CA ALA A 41 13.02 4.36 18.61
C ALA A 41 13.47 3.24 17.65
N ALA A 42 14.34 2.34 18.12
CA ALA A 42 14.84 1.23 17.32
C ALA A 42 13.72 0.26 16.87
N ALA A 43 12.69 0.06 17.70
CA ALA A 43 11.55 -0.78 17.33
C ALA A 43 10.70 -0.10 16.25
N PHE A 44 10.45 1.21 16.40
CA PHE A 44 9.72 1.99 15.39
C PHE A 44 10.44 2.01 14.05
N GLU A 45 11.75 2.25 14.05
CA GLU A 45 12.59 2.21 12.85
C GLU A 45 12.54 0.85 12.16
N SER A 46 12.67 -0.24 12.93
CA SER A 46 12.58 -1.60 12.39
C SER A 46 11.22 -1.87 11.73
N ILE A 47 10.12 -1.44 12.36
CA ILE A 47 8.77 -1.60 11.80
C ILE A 47 8.62 -0.81 10.51
N ILE A 48 9.05 0.46 10.47
CA ILE A 48 8.99 1.31 9.26
C ILE A 48 9.80 0.70 8.12
N SER A 49 11.01 0.22 8.43
CA SER A 49 11.88 -0.43 7.44
C SER A 49 11.21 -1.67 6.84
N ARG A 50 10.61 -2.52 7.69
CA ARG A 50 9.86 -3.71 7.26
C ARG A 50 8.63 -3.35 6.45
N LEU A 51 7.83 -2.37 6.89
CA LEU A 51 6.65 -1.90 6.15
C LEU A 51 7.05 -1.38 4.77
N THR A 52 8.12 -0.60 4.68
CA THR A 52 8.57 -0.01 3.42
C THR A 52 9.10 -1.07 2.47
N MET A 53 9.94 -1.99 2.95
CA MET A 53 10.43 -3.09 2.12
C MET A 53 9.28 -4.00 1.68
N GLY A 54 8.37 -4.34 2.60
CA GLY A 54 7.16 -5.10 2.29
C GLY A 54 6.28 -4.40 1.26
N SER A 55 6.16 -3.07 1.34
CA SER A 55 5.41 -2.25 0.37
C SER A 55 6.07 -2.27 -1.00
N ARG A 56 7.40 -2.18 -1.09
CA ARG A 56 8.14 -2.26 -2.37
C ARG A 56 7.99 -3.63 -3.02
N VAL A 57 8.10 -4.72 -2.25
CA VAL A 57 7.90 -6.09 -2.76
C VAL A 57 6.44 -6.29 -3.19
N SER A 58 5.49 -5.85 -2.37
CA SER A 58 4.06 -5.92 -2.70
C SER A 58 3.76 -5.15 -3.97
N ALA A 59 4.34 -3.96 -4.14
CA ALA A 59 4.21 -3.17 -5.36
C ALA A 59 4.63 -3.97 -6.60
N LEU A 60 5.83 -4.58 -6.57
CA LEU A 60 6.29 -5.39 -7.70
C LEU A 60 5.37 -6.59 -7.98
N LEU A 61 4.92 -7.29 -6.94
CA LEU A 61 4.00 -8.42 -7.08
C LEU A 61 2.65 -7.98 -7.65
N MET A 62 2.12 -6.83 -7.20
CA MET A 62 0.88 -6.25 -7.70
C MET A 62 1.01 -5.82 -9.16
N PHE A 63 2.17 -5.30 -9.58
CA PHE A 63 2.44 -5.00 -10.99
C PHE A 63 2.34 -6.24 -11.86
N VAL A 64 3.05 -7.30 -11.47
CA VAL A 64 3.17 -8.53 -12.24
C VAL A 64 1.82 -9.22 -12.34
N THR A 65 1.17 -9.43 -11.18
CA THR A 65 -0.11 -10.14 -11.13
C THR A 65 -1.23 -9.30 -11.72
N GLY A 66 -1.30 -8.00 -11.42
CA GLY A 66 -2.30 -7.09 -11.97
C GLY A 66 -2.14 -6.90 -13.48
N GLY A 67 -0.90 -6.79 -13.96
CA GLY A 67 -0.59 -6.73 -15.39
C GLY A 67 -1.02 -8.00 -16.14
N HIS A 68 -0.76 -9.18 -15.58
CA HIS A 68 -1.26 -10.46 -16.14
C HIS A 68 -2.79 -10.48 -16.21
N LEU A 69 -3.46 -10.12 -15.12
CA LEU A 69 -4.93 -10.12 -15.06
C LEU A 69 -5.53 -9.08 -16.02
N ALA A 70 -4.94 -7.89 -16.13
CA ALA A 70 -5.39 -6.86 -17.05
C ALA A 70 -5.19 -7.31 -18.51
N GLY A 71 -4.01 -7.83 -18.85
CA GLY A 71 -3.67 -8.26 -20.20
C GLY A 71 -4.45 -9.49 -20.70
N THR A 72 -4.96 -10.31 -19.77
CA THR A 72 -5.79 -11.49 -20.12
C THR A 72 -7.28 -11.18 -20.16
N ARG A 73 -7.75 -10.14 -19.44
CA ARG A 73 -9.18 -9.82 -19.29
C ARG A 73 -9.65 -8.61 -20.10
N TYR A 74 -8.73 -7.74 -20.52
CA TYR A 74 -9.06 -6.50 -21.22
C TYR A 74 -8.28 -6.36 -22.52
N THR A 75 -8.95 -5.88 -23.56
CA THR A 75 -8.32 -5.24 -24.71
C THR A 75 -8.00 -3.78 -24.38
N VAL A 76 -7.10 -3.15 -25.15
CA VAL A 76 -6.83 -1.70 -25.04
C VAL A 76 -8.12 -0.88 -25.07
N GLY A 77 -9.01 -1.15 -26.03
CA GLY A 77 -10.30 -0.45 -26.15
C GLY A 77 -11.17 -0.62 -24.90
N SER A 78 -11.29 -1.83 -24.36
CA SER A 78 -12.08 -2.06 -23.15
C SER A 78 -11.44 -1.49 -21.88
N LEU A 79 -10.11 -1.46 -21.80
CA LEU A 79 -9.38 -0.96 -20.63
C LEU A 79 -9.53 0.56 -20.48
N PHE A 80 -9.45 1.29 -21.60
CA PHE A 80 -9.58 2.76 -21.61
C PHE A 80 -11.01 3.25 -21.88
N GLY A 81 -11.92 2.37 -22.34
CA GLY A 81 -13.26 2.75 -22.79
C GLY A 81 -14.42 2.26 -21.92
N SER A 82 -14.18 1.41 -20.91
CA SER A 82 -15.25 0.83 -20.07
C SER A 82 -15.15 1.24 -18.61
N GLY A 83 -16.27 1.27 -17.88
CA GLY A 83 -16.26 1.57 -16.44
C GLY A 83 -15.36 0.65 -15.63
N ARG A 84 -15.38 -0.66 -15.90
CA ARG A 84 -14.47 -1.65 -15.27
C ARG A 84 -13.01 -1.39 -15.62
N GLY A 85 -12.71 -1.00 -16.86
CA GLY A 85 -11.37 -0.61 -17.27
C GLY A 85 -10.84 0.61 -16.50
N HIS A 86 -11.67 1.63 -16.31
CA HIS A 86 -11.32 2.80 -15.50
C HIS A 86 -11.05 2.46 -14.03
N LEU A 87 -11.76 1.49 -13.45
CA LEU A 87 -11.46 0.98 -12.10
C LEU A 87 -10.07 0.34 -12.07
N VAL A 88 -9.70 -0.50 -13.05
CA VAL A 88 -8.33 -1.07 -13.12
C VAL A 88 -7.27 0.02 -13.20
N LEU A 89 -7.47 1.05 -14.03
CA LEU A 89 -6.55 2.19 -14.14
C LEU A 89 -6.49 3.02 -12.84
N THR A 90 -7.62 3.18 -12.17
CA THR A 90 -7.71 3.85 -10.86
C THR A 90 -6.96 3.06 -9.81
N MET A 91 -7.13 1.74 -9.76
CA MET A 91 -6.40 0.85 -8.86
C MET A 91 -4.90 0.95 -9.05
N LEU A 92 -4.42 0.97 -10.31
CA LEU A 92 -3.01 1.17 -10.62
C LEU A 92 -2.49 2.52 -10.10
N ALA A 93 -3.22 3.61 -10.33
CA ALA A 93 -2.84 4.94 -9.85
C ALA A 93 -2.82 5.01 -8.32
N LEU A 94 -3.86 4.52 -7.64
CA LEU A 94 -3.96 4.47 -6.19
C LEU A 94 -2.82 3.67 -5.58
N TRP A 95 -2.44 2.54 -6.19
CA TRP A 95 -1.31 1.74 -5.73
C TRP A 95 0.02 2.51 -5.84
N LEU A 96 0.28 3.22 -6.95
CA LEU A 96 1.47 4.06 -7.07
C LEU A 96 1.50 5.18 -6.01
N VAL A 97 0.35 5.80 -5.75
CA VAL A 97 0.20 6.81 -4.69
C VAL A 97 0.48 6.19 -3.31
N LEU A 98 -0.07 5.01 -3.00
CA LEU A 98 0.19 4.30 -1.75
C LEU A 98 1.68 4.06 -1.54
N THR A 99 2.36 3.58 -2.60
CA THR A 99 3.81 3.33 -2.60
C THR A 99 4.59 4.61 -2.31
N GLY A 100 4.27 5.69 -3.01
CA GLY A 100 4.90 6.99 -2.83
C GLY A 100 4.70 7.55 -1.41
N LEU A 101 3.48 7.47 -0.87
CA LEU A 101 3.18 7.94 0.48
C LEU A 101 3.95 7.15 1.55
N VAL A 102 4.06 5.83 1.41
CA VAL A 102 4.85 5.01 2.35
C VAL A 102 6.34 5.37 2.29
N GLU A 103 6.90 5.59 1.11
CA GLU A 103 8.31 5.95 0.93
C GLU A 103 8.62 7.34 1.51
N VAL A 104 7.76 8.33 1.23
CA VAL A 104 7.91 9.69 1.80
C VAL A 104 7.71 9.65 3.32
N GLY A 105 6.72 8.91 3.81
CA GLY A 105 6.49 8.71 5.24
C GLY A 105 7.73 8.12 5.94
N ARG A 106 8.39 7.14 5.32
CA ARG A 106 9.65 6.59 5.83
C ARG A 106 10.74 7.66 5.90
N SER A 107 10.95 8.43 4.84
CA SER A 107 11.97 9.49 4.83
C SER A 107 11.74 10.44 6.01
N ARG A 108 10.51 10.94 6.19
CA ARG A 108 10.17 11.85 7.30
C ARG A 108 10.34 11.23 8.67
N ALA A 109 10.06 9.95 8.83
CA ALA A 109 10.21 9.26 10.09
C ALA A 109 11.68 8.96 10.44
N VAL A 110 12.54 8.70 9.45
CA VAL A 110 13.96 8.40 9.66
C VAL A 110 14.78 9.68 9.91
N ASP A 111 14.46 10.78 9.23
CA ASP A 111 15.21 12.05 9.33
C ASP A 111 15.38 12.54 10.77
N GLY A 112 14.41 12.29 11.66
CA GLY A 112 14.47 12.74 13.06
C GLY A 112 14.80 11.65 14.09
N LEU A 113 14.99 10.39 13.69
CA LEU A 113 15.34 9.30 14.62
C LEU A 113 16.80 9.36 15.09
N VAL A 114 17.66 10.09 14.37
CA VAL A 114 19.08 10.33 14.72
C VAL A 114 19.23 10.96 16.11
N GLU A 115 18.24 11.70 16.59
CA GLU A 115 18.25 12.36 17.90
C GLU A 115 17.71 11.49 19.06
N LYS A 116 17.46 10.18 18.84
CA LYS A 116 16.77 9.28 19.80
C LYS A 116 15.36 9.73 20.21
N LYS A 117 14.74 10.61 19.44
CA LYS A 117 13.36 11.09 19.64
C LYS A 117 12.41 10.29 18.75
N VAL A 118 11.26 9.87 19.28
CA VAL A 118 10.25 9.11 18.52
C VAL A 118 9.01 9.93 18.19
N ARG A 119 8.63 10.85 19.08
CA ARG A 119 7.42 11.66 18.92
C ARG A 119 7.50 12.57 17.71
N THR A 120 8.52 13.44 17.64
CA THR A 120 8.66 14.40 16.54
C THR A 120 8.75 13.75 15.16
N PRO A 121 9.54 12.68 14.94
CA PRO A 121 9.56 12.03 13.63
C PRO A 121 8.24 11.34 13.29
N ALA A 122 7.56 10.76 14.28
CA ALA A 122 6.23 10.16 14.09
C ALA A 122 5.18 11.22 13.73
N GLU A 123 5.20 12.40 14.37
CA GLU A 123 4.34 13.53 14.01
C GLU A 123 4.59 14.00 12.57
N ASN A 124 5.86 14.18 12.19
CA ASN A 124 6.22 14.65 10.86
C ASN A 124 5.83 13.66 9.74
N ALA A 125 5.90 12.36 10.04
CA ALA A 125 5.52 11.31 9.09
C ALA A 125 4.00 11.06 9.05
N ALA A 126 3.26 11.51 10.07
CA ALA A 126 1.84 11.18 10.23
C ALA A 126 0.95 11.53 9.03
N PRO A 127 1.06 12.72 8.41
CA PRO A 127 0.21 13.07 7.27
C PRO A 127 0.33 12.07 6.11
N PHE A 128 1.54 11.56 5.85
CA PHE A 128 1.80 10.63 4.76
C PHE A 128 1.21 9.25 5.05
N TYR A 129 1.38 8.74 6.26
CA TYR A 129 0.83 7.43 6.65
C TYR A 129 -0.70 7.45 6.82
N LEU A 130 -1.29 8.57 7.26
CA LEU A 130 -2.74 8.74 7.29
C LEU A 130 -3.32 8.87 5.87
N GLY A 131 -2.64 9.58 4.98
CA GLY A 131 -2.98 9.59 3.55
C GLY A 131 -2.87 8.19 2.95
N ALA A 132 -1.83 7.43 3.29
CA ALA A 132 -1.66 6.04 2.84
C ALA A 132 -2.79 5.14 3.36
N ALA A 133 -3.25 5.35 4.59
CA ALA A 133 -4.41 4.65 5.15
C ALA A 133 -5.70 4.94 4.35
N LEU A 134 -5.96 6.20 4.01
CA LEU A 134 -7.10 6.57 3.17
C LEU A 134 -7.00 5.88 1.80
N VAL A 135 -5.84 5.93 1.16
CA VAL A 135 -5.62 5.28 -0.14
C VAL A 135 -5.77 3.76 -0.03
N ALA A 136 -5.35 3.14 1.07
CA ALA A 136 -5.55 1.71 1.33
C ALA A 136 -7.05 1.35 1.42
N VAL A 137 -7.88 2.19 2.07
CA VAL A 137 -9.34 2.01 2.07
C VAL A 137 -9.90 2.15 0.66
N LEU A 138 -9.48 3.16 -0.10
CA LEU A 138 -9.94 3.36 -1.48
C LEU A 138 -9.59 2.16 -2.37
N LEU A 139 -8.40 1.58 -2.22
CA LEU A 139 -7.99 0.36 -2.93
C LEU A 139 -8.89 -0.84 -2.58
N LEU A 140 -9.27 -1.00 -1.31
CA LEU A 140 -10.19 -2.07 -0.91
C LEU A 140 -11.58 -1.87 -1.49
N LEU A 141 -12.08 -0.63 -1.52
CA LEU A 141 -13.36 -0.29 -2.13
C LEU A 141 -13.34 -0.52 -3.65
N ASP A 142 -12.28 -0.06 -4.34
CA ASP A 142 -12.09 -0.27 -5.78
C ASP A 142 -12.05 -1.76 -6.13
N ALA A 143 -11.29 -2.54 -5.37
CA ALA A 143 -11.26 -4.01 -5.52
C ALA A 143 -12.64 -4.64 -5.30
N GLY A 144 -13.41 -4.17 -4.31
CA GLY A 144 -14.78 -4.60 -4.08
C GLY A 144 -15.69 -4.28 -5.27
N LEU A 145 -15.57 -3.09 -5.86
CA LEU A 145 -16.32 -2.70 -7.06
C LEU A 145 -15.95 -3.54 -8.30
N LEU A 146 -14.68 -3.96 -8.42
CA LEU A 146 -14.23 -4.83 -9.50
C LEU A 146 -14.71 -6.28 -9.37
N LEU A 147 -15.00 -6.75 -8.15
CA LEU A 147 -15.50 -8.10 -7.88
C LEU A 147 -17.01 -8.24 -8.09
N ASN A 148 -17.74 -7.12 -8.14
CA ASN A 148 -19.17 -7.07 -8.45
C ASN A 148 -19.41 -6.71 -9.94
#